data_AF-A0AAW8PBM5-F1
#
_entry.id   AF-A0AAW8PBM5-F1
#
_cell.length_a   1.000
_cell.length_b   1.000
_cell.length_c   1.000
_cell.angle_alpha   90.00
_cell.angle_beta   90.00
_cell.angle_gamma   90.00
#
_symmetry.space_group_name_H-M   'P 1'
#
loop_
_entity.id
_entity.type
_entity.pdbx_description
1 polymer ?
#
loop_
_entity_poly.entity_id
_entity_poly.type
_entity_poly.pdbx_seq_one_letter_code
_entity_poly.pdbx_strand_id
1 'polypeptide(L)'
;MAFFKSYLEETRGNSHSFAFHRLLALLGHSAGELYVLDGKTDYLEEPPYKRLTAVVEFIRKAIALIEEHGDPPVRIKPDERWPDVYDGIAGLVFDVVMAASSVKSPEWTAWAIQHNAVWAQIFSFSDSRATRTIGKKVRRLLYNEIRHMDQLPNFKGAHALGFCLLVLGLSPIDRHKGYRRHDSPLQALAARWASKNYSRLLSDHPEVAAACLMGSVTYDIKGRCFVKTFSDRTRKEPSKEFLKVVQPRRRPPKSVPPAIRQ
;
A
#
# COMPACT_ATOMS: atom_id res chain seq x y z
N MET A 1 -21.97 -6.81 -12.38
CA MET A 1 -22.31 -5.40 -12.06
C MET A 1 -23.79 -5.19 -11.77
N ALA A 2 -24.73 -5.81 -12.51
CA ALA A 2 -26.16 -5.69 -12.25
C ALA A 2 -26.56 -5.96 -10.78
N PHE A 3 -26.12 -7.08 -10.20
CA PHE A 3 -26.34 -7.39 -8.79
C PHE A 3 -25.91 -6.26 -7.84
N PHE A 4 -24.71 -5.71 -8.04
CA PHE A 4 -24.17 -4.68 -7.16
C PHE A 4 -24.94 -3.36 -7.27
N LYS A 5 -25.39 -3.01 -8.48
CA LYS A 5 -26.26 -1.86 -8.71
C LYS A 5 -27.59 -2.03 -7.96
N SER A 6 -28.29 -3.15 -8.15
CA SER A 6 -29.57 -3.41 -7.45
C SER A 6 -29.40 -3.39 -5.94
N TYR A 7 -28.34 -4.01 -5.42
CA TYR A 7 -28.02 -3.95 -4.00
C TYR A 7 -27.83 -2.52 -3.48
N LEU A 8 -27.13 -1.66 -4.23
CA LEU A 8 -26.96 -0.25 -3.84
C LEU A 8 -28.26 0.55 -3.94
N GLU A 9 -29.09 0.29 -4.95
CA GLU A 9 -30.39 0.96 -5.11
C GLU A 9 -31.35 0.63 -3.95
N GLU A 10 -31.34 -0.62 -3.48
CA GLU A 10 -32.19 -1.08 -2.38
C GLU A 10 -31.67 -0.66 -0.99
N THR A 11 -30.35 -0.77 -0.77
CA THR A 11 -29.77 -0.63 0.59
C THR A 11 -29.00 0.66 0.81
N ARG A 12 -28.75 1.43 -0.25
CA ARG A 12 -27.86 2.60 -0.26
C ARG A 12 -26.43 2.30 0.21
N GLY A 13 -26.03 1.03 0.27
CA GLY A 13 -24.72 0.59 0.73
C GLY A 13 -24.56 0.50 2.26
N ASN A 14 -25.66 0.67 3.02
CA ASN A 14 -25.65 0.67 4.49
C ASN A 14 -25.92 -0.71 5.11
N SER A 15 -26.34 -1.69 4.31
CA SER A 15 -26.69 -3.04 4.80
C SER A 15 -25.61 -4.05 4.46
N HIS A 16 -25.17 -4.86 5.43
CA HIS A 16 -24.24 -5.95 5.15
C HIS A 16 -24.85 -6.98 4.18
N SER A 17 -24.06 -7.49 3.24
CA SER A 17 -24.46 -8.54 2.31
C SER A 17 -23.40 -9.65 2.27
N PHE A 18 -23.78 -10.85 2.73
CA PHE A 18 -22.90 -12.02 2.72
C PHE A 18 -22.46 -12.40 1.30
N ALA A 19 -23.37 -12.32 0.33
CA ALA A 19 -23.07 -12.61 -1.07
C ALA A 19 -22.04 -11.61 -1.62
N PHE A 20 -22.21 -10.32 -1.31
CA PHE A 20 -21.26 -9.29 -1.70
C PHE A 20 -19.90 -9.49 -1.04
N HIS A 21 -19.86 -9.73 0.27
CA HIS A 21 -18.62 -10.00 1.00
C HIS A 21 -17.86 -11.20 0.42
N ARG A 22 -18.58 -12.30 0.13
CA ARG A 22 -17.99 -13.49 -0.52
C ARG A 22 -17.47 -13.20 -1.91
N LEU A 23 -18.19 -12.41 -2.72
CA LEU A 23 -17.73 -11.96 -4.03
C LEU A 23 -16.41 -11.20 -3.92
N LEU A 24 -16.31 -10.25 -2.99
CA LEU A 24 -15.08 -9.48 -2.78
C LEU A 24 -13.90 -10.39 -2.37
N ALA A 25 -14.14 -11.36 -1.49
CA ALA A 25 -13.10 -12.32 -1.09
C ALA A 25 -12.59 -13.15 -2.29
N LEU A 26 -13.50 -13.61 -3.17
CA LEU A 26 -13.15 -14.35 -4.39
C LEU A 26 -12.34 -13.49 -5.38
N LEU A 27 -12.69 -12.21 -5.51
CA LEU A 27 -11.94 -11.26 -6.34
C LEU A 27 -10.54 -11.00 -5.77
N GLY A 28 -10.43 -10.83 -4.45
CA GLY A 28 -9.13 -10.69 -3.77
C GLY A 28 -8.23 -11.91 -4.00
N HIS A 29 -8.78 -13.11 -3.84
CA HIS A 29 -8.05 -14.35 -4.12
C HIS A 29 -7.62 -14.46 -5.58
N SER A 30 -8.48 -14.07 -6.53
CA SER A 30 -8.19 -14.09 -7.96
C SER A 30 -6.98 -13.22 -8.35
N ALA A 31 -6.75 -12.14 -7.60
CA ALA A 31 -5.60 -11.24 -7.77
C ALA A 31 -4.37 -11.67 -6.94
N GLY A 32 -4.43 -12.74 -6.15
CA GLY A 32 -3.40 -13.10 -5.17
C GLY A 32 -2.10 -13.69 -5.75
N GLU A 33 -2.12 -14.25 -6.96
CA GLU A 33 -0.98 -14.96 -7.54
C GLU A 33 0.04 -14.04 -8.24
N LEU A 34 0.05 -12.74 -7.94
CA LEU A 34 0.92 -11.78 -8.65
C LEU A 34 2.42 -12.00 -8.41
N TYR A 35 2.81 -12.71 -7.36
CA TYR A 35 4.21 -13.05 -7.09
C TYR A 35 4.85 -13.85 -8.23
N VAL A 36 4.07 -14.59 -9.04
CA VAL A 36 4.59 -15.34 -10.19
C VAL A 36 5.05 -14.44 -11.34
N LEU A 37 4.68 -13.15 -11.31
CA LEU A 37 5.13 -12.14 -12.26
C LEU A 37 6.47 -11.53 -11.84
N ASP A 38 6.98 -11.85 -10.66
CA ASP A 38 8.28 -11.36 -10.21
C ASP A 38 9.39 -11.96 -11.09
N GLY A 39 10.24 -11.08 -11.62
CA GLY A 39 11.32 -11.36 -12.54
C GLY A 39 10.89 -11.38 -14.01
N LYS A 40 9.59 -11.28 -14.32
CA LYS A 40 9.09 -11.32 -15.69
C LYS A 40 9.11 -9.93 -16.35
N THR A 41 9.61 -9.88 -17.57
CA THR A 41 9.63 -8.67 -18.42
C THR A 41 8.42 -8.58 -19.34
N ASP A 42 7.91 -9.71 -19.83
CA ASP A 42 6.69 -9.81 -20.65
C ASP A 42 5.51 -10.36 -19.84
N TYR A 43 5.03 -9.57 -18.88
CA TYR A 43 3.96 -9.97 -17.97
C TYR A 43 2.55 -9.58 -18.44
N LEU A 44 2.42 -8.85 -19.56
CA LEU A 44 1.13 -8.29 -19.98
C LEU A 44 0.13 -9.37 -20.42
N GLU A 45 0.63 -10.43 -21.07
CA GLU A 45 -0.20 -11.52 -21.57
C GLU A 45 -0.45 -12.62 -20.51
N GLU A 46 0.25 -12.55 -19.39
CA GLU A 46 0.20 -13.53 -18.31
C GLU A 46 -1.18 -13.55 -17.63
N PRO A 47 -1.79 -14.73 -17.43
CA PRO A 47 -3.11 -14.85 -16.79
C PRO A 47 -3.24 -14.12 -15.43
N PRO A 48 -2.25 -14.14 -14.52
CA PRO A 48 -2.30 -13.35 -13.28
C PRO A 48 -2.45 -11.84 -13.50
N TYR A 49 -1.79 -11.28 -14.51
CA TYR A 49 -1.91 -9.86 -14.84
C TYR A 49 -3.31 -9.54 -15.40
N LYS A 50 -3.85 -10.40 -16.28
CA LYS A 50 -5.21 -10.25 -16.80
C LYS A 50 -6.28 -10.35 -15.71
N ARG A 51 -6.09 -11.23 -14.72
CA ARG A 51 -6.98 -11.30 -13.54
C ARG A 51 -6.89 -10.01 -12.71
N LEU A 52 -5.69 -9.50 -12.47
CA LEU A 52 -5.50 -8.22 -11.77
C LEU A 52 -6.23 -7.07 -12.47
N THR A 53 -6.06 -6.91 -13.78
CA THR A 53 -6.71 -5.82 -14.52
C THR A 53 -8.24 -5.94 -14.47
N ALA A 54 -8.80 -7.15 -14.58
CA ALA A 54 -10.23 -7.37 -14.41
C ALA A 54 -10.74 -7.02 -13.01
N VAL A 55 -9.99 -7.34 -11.95
CA VAL A 55 -10.34 -6.98 -10.56
C VAL A 55 -10.25 -5.47 -10.36
N VAL A 56 -9.22 -4.81 -10.88
CA VAL A 56 -9.09 -3.35 -10.82
C VAL A 56 -10.22 -2.65 -11.58
N GLU A 57 -10.60 -3.17 -12.74
CA GLU A 57 -11.74 -2.65 -13.50
C GLU A 57 -13.06 -2.83 -12.73
N PHE A 58 -13.24 -3.98 -12.08
CA PHE A 58 -14.37 -4.21 -11.16
C PHE A 58 -14.39 -3.14 -10.06
N ILE A 59 -13.26 -2.90 -9.38
CA ILE A 59 -13.16 -1.89 -8.31
C ILE A 59 -13.56 -0.51 -8.85
N ARG A 60 -13.03 -0.09 -9.99
CA ARG A 60 -13.35 1.23 -10.59
C ARG A 60 -14.84 1.38 -10.86
N LYS A 61 -15.45 0.36 -11.48
CA LYS A 61 -16.89 0.32 -11.76
C LYS A 61 -17.71 0.31 -10.46
N ALA A 62 -17.27 -0.41 -9.44
CA ALA A 62 -17.93 -0.43 -8.14
C ALA A 62 -17.88 0.95 -7.46
N ILE A 63 -16.74 1.64 -7.50
CA ILE A 63 -16.60 3.00 -6.96
C ILE A 63 -17.53 3.98 -7.68
N ALA A 64 -17.65 3.88 -9.01
CA ALA A 64 -18.57 4.71 -9.78
C ALA A 64 -20.04 4.48 -9.36
N LEU A 65 -20.45 3.21 -9.22
CA LEU A 65 -21.80 2.87 -8.75
C LEU A 65 -22.07 3.36 -7.31
N ILE A 66 -21.07 3.28 -6.43
CA ILE A 66 -21.19 3.82 -5.07
C ILE A 66 -21.33 5.34 -5.10
N GLU A 67 -20.62 6.04 -5.99
CA GLU A 67 -20.78 7.49 -6.12
C GLU A 67 -22.19 7.88 -6.56
N GLU A 68 -22.78 7.12 -7.50
CA GLU A 68 -24.11 7.35 -8.06
C GLU A 68 -25.25 6.99 -7.09
N HIS A 69 -25.13 5.87 -6.37
CA HIS A 69 -26.24 5.28 -5.64
C HIS A 69 -26.04 5.19 -4.12
N GLY A 70 -24.79 5.26 -3.65
CA GLY A 70 -24.41 5.01 -2.26
C GLY A 70 -24.46 6.25 -1.36
N ASP A 71 -24.97 6.06 -0.16
CA ASP A 71 -24.93 7.06 0.89
C ASP A 71 -23.51 7.19 1.46
N PRO A 72 -23.09 8.40 1.88
CA PRO A 72 -21.77 8.56 2.49
C PRO A 72 -21.69 7.70 3.76
N PRO A 73 -20.55 7.04 4.03
CA PRO A 73 -20.45 6.20 5.21
C PRO A 73 -20.49 7.08 6.46
N VAL A 74 -21.18 6.60 7.48
CA VAL A 74 -21.31 7.28 8.78
C VAL A 74 -19.95 7.40 9.47
N ARG A 75 -19.03 6.46 9.21
CA ARG A 75 -17.72 6.38 9.88
C ARG A 75 -16.59 6.09 8.89
N ILE A 76 -15.43 6.69 9.16
CA ILE A 76 -14.18 6.36 8.44
C ILE A 76 -13.54 5.09 9.03
N LYS A 77 -13.73 4.83 10.33
CA LYS A 77 -13.30 3.57 10.94
C LYS A 77 -14.34 2.49 10.60
N PRO A 78 -13.90 1.30 10.15
CA PRO A 78 -14.81 0.19 9.91
C PRO A 78 -15.51 -0.20 11.21
N ASP A 79 -16.79 -0.59 11.10
CA ASP A 79 -17.45 -1.35 12.15
C ASP A 79 -16.99 -2.82 12.01
N GLU A 80 -16.41 -3.38 13.05
CA GLU A 80 -15.87 -4.75 13.02
C GLU A 80 -16.97 -5.81 12.86
N ARG A 81 -18.22 -5.48 13.21
CA ARG A 81 -19.36 -6.40 13.08
C ARG A 81 -20.11 -6.21 11.78
N TRP A 82 -20.24 -4.96 11.32
CA TRP A 82 -21.09 -4.61 10.18
C TRP A 82 -20.37 -3.69 9.19
N PRO A 83 -19.37 -4.20 8.44
CA PRO A 83 -18.66 -3.40 7.46
C PRO A 83 -19.61 -2.91 6.38
N ASP A 84 -19.50 -1.62 6.05
CA ASP A 84 -20.27 -0.99 4.98
C ASP A 84 -19.67 -1.31 3.59
N VAL A 85 -20.36 -0.89 2.53
CA VAL A 85 -19.87 -1.12 1.16
C VAL A 85 -18.51 -0.46 0.91
N TYR A 86 -18.21 0.66 1.57
CA TYR A 86 -16.92 1.36 1.46
C TYR A 86 -15.81 0.57 2.15
N ASP A 87 -16.09 -0.07 3.28
CA ASP A 87 -15.17 -0.97 3.98
C ASP A 87 -14.86 -2.19 3.13
N GLY A 88 -15.88 -2.80 2.51
CA GLY A 88 -15.71 -3.92 1.60
C GLY A 88 -14.80 -3.59 0.42
N ILE A 89 -15.11 -2.51 -0.31
CA ILE A 89 -14.26 -2.09 -1.45
C ILE A 89 -12.88 -1.66 -0.98
N ALA A 90 -12.74 -0.96 0.16
CA ALA A 90 -11.42 -0.61 0.69
C ALA A 90 -10.60 -1.85 1.08
N GLY A 91 -11.23 -2.88 1.62
CA GLY A 91 -10.62 -4.17 1.90
C GLY A 91 -10.10 -4.85 0.62
N LEU A 92 -10.94 -4.93 -0.41
CA LEU A 92 -10.52 -5.49 -1.70
C LEU A 92 -9.37 -4.69 -2.33
N VAL A 93 -9.41 -3.36 -2.28
CA VAL A 93 -8.28 -2.52 -2.77
C VAL A 93 -7.01 -2.80 -1.97
N PHE A 94 -7.11 -2.93 -0.64
CA PHE A 94 -5.98 -3.27 0.20
C PHE A 94 -5.40 -4.64 -0.19
N ASP A 95 -6.22 -5.67 -0.37
CA ASP A 95 -5.77 -7.00 -0.77
C ASP A 95 -5.06 -6.99 -2.12
N VAL A 96 -5.60 -6.26 -3.10
CA VAL A 96 -4.98 -6.08 -4.43
C VAL A 96 -3.65 -5.34 -4.33
N VAL A 97 -3.55 -4.30 -3.49
CA VAL A 97 -2.29 -3.59 -3.24
C VAL A 97 -1.27 -4.53 -2.60
N MET A 98 -1.68 -5.33 -1.61
CA MET A 98 -0.80 -6.29 -0.97
C MET A 98 -0.32 -7.37 -1.95
N ALA A 99 -1.20 -7.90 -2.79
CA ALA A 99 -0.82 -8.84 -3.83
C ALA A 99 0.14 -8.20 -4.85
N ALA A 100 -0.13 -6.98 -5.32
CA ALA A 100 0.78 -6.28 -6.22
C ALA A 100 2.15 -6.02 -5.59
N SER A 101 2.19 -5.80 -4.27
CA SER A 101 3.43 -5.64 -3.52
C SER A 101 4.23 -6.95 -3.38
N SER A 102 3.78 -8.10 -3.86
CA SER A 102 4.66 -9.28 -3.92
C SER A 102 5.64 -9.22 -5.09
N VAL A 103 5.40 -8.35 -6.08
CA VAL A 103 6.31 -8.14 -7.23
C VAL A 103 7.39 -7.12 -6.83
N LYS A 104 8.63 -7.59 -6.61
CA LYS A 104 9.76 -6.82 -6.08
C LYS A 104 10.79 -6.43 -7.13
N SER A 105 10.70 -7.00 -8.32
CA SER A 105 11.68 -6.88 -9.41
C SER A 105 12.24 -5.47 -9.59
N PRO A 106 13.57 -5.31 -9.63
CA PRO A 106 14.24 -4.00 -9.63
C PRO A 106 14.03 -3.15 -10.89
N GLU A 107 13.31 -3.68 -11.88
CA GLU A 107 12.99 -3.01 -13.13
C GLU A 107 11.65 -2.23 -13.08
N TRP A 108 11.27 -1.66 -14.22
CA TRP A 108 10.00 -0.95 -14.43
C TRP A 108 8.77 -1.80 -14.05
N THR A 109 8.87 -3.13 -14.07
CA THR A 109 7.75 -4.06 -13.80
C THR A 109 7.06 -3.81 -12.47
N ALA A 110 7.81 -3.71 -11.36
CA ALA A 110 7.21 -3.49 -10.04
C ALA A 110 6.44 -2.16 -10.00
N TRP A 111 7.01 -1.09 -10.56
CA TRP A 111 6.34 0.21 -10.67
C TRP A 111 5.10 0.12 -11.58
N ALA A 112 5.21 -0.52 -12.73
CA ALA A 112 4.11 -0.63 -13.68
C ALA A 112 2.92 -1.39 -13.10
N ILE A 113 3.15 -2.48 -12.38
CA ILE A 113 2.07 -3.23 -11.73
C ILE A 113 1.52 -2.44 -10.54
N GLN A 114 2.38 -2.06 -9.58
CA GLN A 114 1.92 -1.45 -8.33
C GLN A 114 1.35 -0.04 -8.51
N HIS A 115 2.00 0.81 -9.32
CA HIS A 115 1.54 2.16 -9.59
C HIS A 115 0.58 2.21 -10.79
N ASN A 116 1.00 1.79 -11.99
CA ASN A 116 0.21 2.07 -13.21
C ASN A 116 -1.04 1.20 -13.34
N ALA A 117 -0.96 -0.09 -12.97
CA ALA A 117 -2.08 -1.02 -13.10
C ALA A 117 -3.01 -0.97 -11.88
N VAL A 118 -2.51 -0.67 -10.68
CA VAL A 118 -3.31 -0.65 -9.43
C VAL A 118 -3.58 0.78 -8.95
N TRP A 119 -2.58 1.45 -8.36
CA TRP A 119 -2.81 2.69 -7.62
C TRP A 119 -3.40 3.81 -8.49
N ALA A 120 -2.79 4.06 -9.65
CA ALA A 120 -3.20 5.12 -10.54
C ALA A 120 -4.60 4.89 -11.14
N GLN A 121 -4.91 3.64 -11.50
CA GLN A 121 -6.22 3.28 -12.04
C GLN A 121 -7.36 3.55 -11.06
N ILE A 122 -7.11 3.36 -9.75
CA ILE A 122 -8.12 3.49 -8.71
C ILE A 122 -8.22 4.94 -8.22
N PHE A 123 -7.08 5.62 -7.99
CA PHE A 123 -7.06 6.90 -7.28
C PHE A 123 -6.60 8.11 -8.09
N SER A 124 -5.88 7.95 -9.20
CA SER A 124 -5.32 9.10 -9.93
C SER A 124 -6.26 9.70 -10.97
N PHE A 125 -7.20 8.93 -11.50
CA PHE A 125 -8.06 9.35 -12.62
C PHE A 125 -9.51 9.70 -12.22
N SER A 126 -9.85 9.65 -10.93
CA SER A 126 -11.19 9.98 -10.42
C SER A 126 -11.09 10.71 -9.08
N ASP A 127 -11.66 11.91 -8.98
CA ASP A 127 -11.74 12.69 -7.73
C ASP A 127 -13.19 12.79 -7.21
N SER A 128 -13.85 11.64 -7.10
CA SER A 128 -15.22 11.56 -6.57
C SER A 128 -15.25 11.53 -5.04
N ARG A 129 -16.42 11.75 -4.43
CA ARG A 129 -16.59 11.60 -2.98
C ARG A 129 -16.33 10.14 -2.56
N ALA A 130 -16.81 9.17 -3.33
CA ALA A 130 -16.57 7.76 -3.09
C ALA A 130 -15.09 7.40 -3.15
N THR A 131 -14.38 7.80 -4.21
CA THR A 131 -12.94 7.55 -4.37
C THR A 131 -12.14 8.13 -3.19
N ARG A 132 -12.43 9.37 -2.79
CA ARG A 132 -11.76 10.02 -1.65
C ARG A 132 -12.02 9.28 -0.34
N THR A 133 -13.24 8.80 -0.14
CA THR A 133 -13.65 8.11 1.09
C THR A 133 -13.01 6.73 1.19
N ILE A 134 -13.06 5.93 0.11
CA ILE A 134 -12.38 4.65 0.01
C ILE A 134 -10.88 4.83 0.17
N GLY A 135 -10.29 5.84 -0.48
CA GLY A 135 -8.88 6.18 -0.32
C GLY A 135 -8.50 6.47 1.14
N LYS A 136 -9.35 7.15 1.92
CA LYS A 136 -9.09 7.36 3.37
C LYS A 136 -9.06 6.03 4.12
N LYS A 137 -9.98 5.10 3.82
CA LYS A 137 -10.05 3.78 4.44
C LYS A 137 -8.84 2.92 4.06
N VAL A 138 -8.45 2.89 2.78
CA VAL A 138 -7.25 2.19 2.28
C VAL A 138 -5.97 2.72 2.92
N ARG A 139 -5.80 4.05 3.01
CA ARG A 139 -4.64 4.65 3.70
C ARG A 139 -4.54 4.22 5.15
N ARG A 140 -5.68 4.11 5.85
CA ARG A 140 -5.73 3.62 7.23
C ARG A 140 -5.31 2.15 7.31
N LEU A 141 -5.80 1.29 6.42
CA LEU A 141 -5.43 -0.13 6.39
C LEU A 141 -3.91 -0.31 6.17
N LEU A 142 -3.36 0.37 5.16
CA LEU A 142 -1.91 0.35 4.87
C LEU A 142 -1.09 0.84 6.05
N TYR A 143 -1.43 2.00 6.63
CA TYR A 143 -0.65 2.55 7.73
C TYR A 143 -0.77 1.74 9.03
N ASN A 144 -1.93 1.13 9.28
CA ASN A 144 -2.09 0.23 10.42
C ASN A 144 -1.15 -0.97 10.31
N GLU A 145 -1.01 -1.55 9.12
CA GLU A 145 -0.10 -2.67 8.87
C GLU A 145 1.37 -2.27 9.06
N ILE A 146 1.75 -1.07 8.58
CA ILE A 146 3.09 -0.51 8.82
C ILE A 146 3.33 -0.31 10.32
N ARG A 147 2.36 0.27 11.03
CA ARG A 147 2.45 0.56 12.47
C ARG A 147 2.47 -0.72 13.31
N HIS A 148 1.85 -1.80 12.86
CA HIS A 148 1.87 -3.08 13.55
C HIS A 148 3.30 -3.61 13.74
N MET A 149 4.23 -3.28 12.83
CA MET A 149 5.66 -3.59 12.96
C MET A 149 6.36 -2.90 14.15
N ASP A 150 5.73 -1.90 14.78
CA ASP A 150 6.25 -1.33 16.04
C ASP A 150 6.24 -2.38 17.16
N GLN A 151 5.25 -3.29 17.14
CA GLN A 151 5.06 -4.36 18.13
C GLN A 151 5.61 -5.69 17.62
N LEU A 152 5.25 -6.06 16.39
CA LEU A 152 5.60 -7.33 15.77
C LEU A 152 6.10 -7.11 14.33
N PRO A 153 7.42 -7.04 14.12
CA PRO A 153 8.02 -7.01 12.79
C PRO A 153 7.49 -8.17 11.94
N ASN A 154 6.95 -7.85 10.76
CA ASN A 154 6.28 -8.83 9.91
C ASN A 154 6.38 -8.46 8.42
N PHE A 155 6.32 -9.46 7.55
CA PHE A 155 6.46 -9.25 6.10
C PHE A 155 5.32 -8.42 5.50
N LYS A 156 4.09 -8.56 6.01
CA LYS A 156 2.93 -7.83 5.49
C LYS A 156 3.08 -6.31 5.67
N GLY A 157 3.55 -5.87 6.84
CA GLY A 157 3.94 -4.49 7.12
C GLY A 157 5.11 -4.02 6.27
N ALA A 158 6.11 -4.87 6.06
CA ALA A 158 7.25 -4.55 5.20
C ALA A 158 6.82 -4.32 3.74
N HIS A 159 5.95 -5.17 3.23
CA HIS A 159 5.34 -5.05 1.90
C HIS A 159 4.49 -3.78 1.77
N ALA A 160 3.66 -3.46 2.77
CA ALA A 160 2.88 -2.22 2.78
C ALA A 160 3.79 -0.97 2.81
N LEU A 161 4.88 -1.02 3.57
CA LEU A 161 5.86 0.06 3.62
C LEU A 161 6.58 0.22 2.28
N GLY A 162 7.09 -0.89 1.73
CA GLY A 162 7.80 -0.89 0.45
C GLY A 162 6.93 -0.38 -0.69
N PHE A 163 5.66 -0.80 -0.74
CA PHE A 163 4.67 -0.25 -1.67
C PHE A 163 4.56 1.27 -1.52
N CYS A 164 4.43 1.79 -0.29
CA CYS A 164 4.33 3.23 -0.07
C CYS A 164 5.59 3.98 -0.53
N LEU A 165 6.78 3.47 -0.20
CA LEU A 165 8.05 4.10 -0.57
C LEU A 165 8.29 4.06 -2.08
N LEU A 166 7.90 2.96 -2.74
CA LEU A 166 7.89 2.84 -4.18
C LEU A 166 6.84 3.81 -4.72
N VAL A 167 5.56 3.46 -4.68
CA VAL A 167 4.41 4.12 -5.35
C VAL A 167 4.24 5.59 -4.96
N LEU A 168 4.34 5.93 -3.67
CA LEU A 168 4.12 7.30 -3.20
C LEU A 168 5.41 8.14 -3.22
N GLY A 169 6.58 7.51 -3.28
CA GLY A 169 7.86 8.18 -3.33
C GLY A 169 8.41 8.60 -1.97
N LEU A 170 9.66 9.04 -1.99
CA LEU A 170 10.44 9.32 -0.77
C LEU A 170 10.37 10.80 -0.38
N SER A 171 10.16 11.68 -1.35
CA SER A 171 10.09 13.12 -1.15
C SER A 171 8.67 13.59 -0.79
N PRO A 172 8.52 14.63 0.07
CA PRO A 172 7.22 15.15 0.44
C PRO A 172 6.38 15.55 -0.77
N ILE A 173 5.14 15.05 -0.82
CA ILE A 173 4.15 15.49 -1.81
C ILE A 173 3.53 16.81 -1.35
N ASP A 174 3.48 17.81 -2.22
CA ASP A 174 2.74 19.05 -1.97
C ASP A 174 1.25 18.73 -1.75
N ARG A 175 0.76 19.02 -0.55
CA ARG A 175 -0.63 18.78 -0.14
C ARG A 175 -1.62 19.81 -0.70
N HIS A 176 -1.12 20.92 -1.24
CA HIS A 176 -1.94 22.03 -1.73
C HIS A 176 -2.10 22.03 -3.25
N LYS A 177 -1.32 21.23 -3.99
CA LYS A 177 -1.32 21.24 -5.45
C LYS A 177 -1.20 19.84 -6.05
N GLY A 178 -1.76 19.67 -7.25
CA GLY A 178 -1.61 18.47 -8.07
C GLY A 178 -2.56 17.31 -7.71
N TYR A 179 -2.62 16.33 -8.62
CA TYR A 179 -3.49 15.15 -8.51
C TYR A 179 -3.09 14.24 -7.34
N ARG A 180 -1.83 14.28 -6.90
CA ARG A 180 -1.28 13.45 -5.81
C ARG A 180 -1.56 13.99 -4.41
N ARG A 181 -2.26 15.13 -4.26
CA ARG A 181 -2.52 15.76 -2.95
C ARG A 181 -3.14 14.80 -1.93
N HIS A 182 -3.96 13.85 -2.38
CA HIS A 182 -4.64 12.88 -1.53
C HIS A 182 -3.73 11.76 -1.02
N ASP A 183 -2.57 11.58 -1.64
CA ASP A 183 -1.56 10.60 -1.24
C ASP A 183 -0.61 11.16 -0.17
N SER A 184 -0.46 12.49 -0.11
CA SER A 184 0.46 13.19 0.80
C SER A 184 0.39 12.72 2.26
N PRO A 185 -0.80 12.49 2.88
CA PRO A 185 -0.85 12.01 4.25
C PRO A 185 -0.24 10.62 4.46
N LEU A 186 -0.52 9.65 3.59
CA LEU A 186 0.04 8.30 3.71
C LEU A 186 1.53 8.30 3.40
N GLN A 187 1.95 9.03 2.37
CA GLN A 187 3.35 9.20 2.01
C GLN A 187 4.16 9.74 3.19
N ALA A 188 3.70 10.83 3.81
CA ALA A 188 4.38 11.45 4.95
C ALA A 188 4.46 10.51 6.16
N LEU A 189 3.40 9.76 6.44
CA LEU A 189 3.36 8.80 7.54
C LEU A 189 4.31 7.61 7.31
N ALA A 190 4.31 7.03 6.11
CA ALA A 190 5.19 5.93 5.73
C ALA A 190 6.66 6.36 5.74
N ALA A 191 6.98 7.50 5.11
CA ALA A 191 8.34 8.06 5.09
C ALA A 191 8.85 8.38 6.50
N ARG A 192 8.00 8.97 7.34
CA ARG A 192 8.32 9.24 8.75
C ARG A 192 8.57 7.95 9.53
N TRP A 193 7.76 6.92 9.32
CA TRP A 193 7.96 5.62 9.97
C TRP A 193 9.29 4.99 9.53
N ALA A 194 9.55 4.93 8.22
CA ALA A 194 10.79 4.41 7.65
C ALA A 194 12.02 5.15 8.20
N SER A 195 11.98 6.48 8.20
CA SER A 195 13.06 7.32 8.71
C SER A 195 13.38 7.04 10.17
N LYS A 196 12.38 6.76 11.02
CA LYS A 196 12.59 6.54 12.46
C LYS A 196 12.93 5.10 12.84
N ASN A 197 12.38 4.13 12.13
CA ASN A 197 12.35 2.74 12.58
C ASN A 197 13.22 1.80 11.74
N TYR A 198 13.54 2.15 10.48
CA TYR A 198 14.17 1.20 9.57
C TYR A 198 15.57 0.77 10.03
N SER A 199 16.37 1.65 10.62
CA SER A 199 17.70 1.28 11.14
C SER A 199 17.61 0.22 12.24
N ARG A 200 16.56 0.26 13.08
CA ARG A 200 16.31 -0.76 14.10
C ARG A 200 15.84 -2.05 13.45
N LEU A 201 14.87 -1.95 12.53
CA LEU A 201 14.35 -3.11 11.80
C LEU A 201 15.46 -3.86 11.05
N LEU A 202 16.38 -3.15 10.40
CA LEU A 202 17.51 -3.74 9.67
C LEU A 202 18.49 -4.46 10.59
N SER A 203 18.69 -3.96 11.82
CA SER A 203 19.56 -4.58 12.81
C SER A 203 18.92 -5.82 13.44
N ASP A 204 17.63 -5.72 13.81
CA ASP A 204 16.95 -6.75 14.61
C ASP A 204 16.35 -7.86 13.72
N HIS A 205 15.86 -7.50 12.53
CA HIS A 205 15.12 -8.37 11.61
C HIS A 205 15.48 -8.07 10.14
N PRO A 206 16.69 -8.41 9.68
CA PRO A 206 17.20 -8.02 8.37
C PRO A 206 16.36 -8.54 7.20
N GLU A 207 15.76 -9.73 7.29
CA GLU A 207 14.88 -10.28 6.24
C GLU A 207 13.59 -9.46 6.08
N VAL A 208 13.01 -9.00 7.19
CA VAL A 208 11.84 -8.13 7.17
C VAL A 208 12.20 -6.76 6.63
N ALA A 209 13.37 -6.22 6.99
CA ALA A 209 13.87 -4.97 6.43
C ALA A 209 14.10 -5.06 4.92
N ALA A 210 14.70 -6.16 4.45
CA ALA A 210 14.91 -6.42 3.02
C ALA A 210 13.59 -6.49 2.25
N ALA A 211 12.52 -7.00 2.85
CA ALA A 211 11.20 -7.05 2.24
C ALA A 211 10.55 -5.66 2.01
N CYS A 212 11.04 -4.60 2.68
CA CYS A 212 10.64 -3.21 2.40
C CYS A 212 11.26 -2.65 1.11
N LEU A 213 12.29 -3.30 0.55
CA LEU A 213 13.00 -2.85 -0.64
C LEU A 213 12.38 -3.48 -1.88
N MET A 214 11.94 -2.63 -2.80
CA MET A 214 11.07 -3.03 -3.90
C MET A 214 11.31 -2.16 -5.12
N GLY A 215 11.33 -2.78 -6.30
CA GLY A 215 11.51 -2.06 -7.54
C GLY A 215 12.78 -1.23 -7.50
N SER A 216 12.64 0.06 -7.80
CA SER A 216 13.77 0.97 -7.84
C SER A 216 14.14 1.61 -6.50
N VAL A 217 13.55 1.15 -5.39
CA VAL A 217 13.86 1.62 -4.03
C VAL A 217 14.89 0.70 -3.38
N THR A 218 16.05 1.27 -3.04
CA THR A 218 17.15 0.58 -2.35
C THR A 218 17.50 1.32 -1.05
N TYR A 219 18.33 0.70 -0.22
CA TYR A 219 18.87 1.32 1.00
C TYR A 219 20.38 1.45 0.91
N ASP A 220 20.88 2.68 0.99
CA ASP A 220 22.30 2.96 1.14
C ASP A 220 22.69 2.91 2.61
N ILE A 221 23.44 1.87 2.99
CA ILE A 221 23.93 1.65 4.35
C ILE A 221 24.92 2.75 4.77
N LYS A 222 25.78 3.24 3.86
CA LYS A 222 26.80 4.26 4.17
C LYS A 222 26.14 5.62 4.36
N GLY A 223 25.30 6.04 3.42
CA GLY A 223 24.52 7.27 3.49
C GLY A 223 23.37 7.23 4.49
N ARG A 224 23.00 6.04 4.97
CA ARG A 224 21.87 5.77 5.87
C ARG A 224 20.57 6.36 5.33
N CYS A 225 20.27 6.07 4.07
CA CYS A 225 19.10 6.62 3.41
C CYS A 225 18.47 5.62 2.44
N PHE A 226 17.16 5.73 2.26
CA PHE A 226 16.53 5.13 1.11
C PHE A 226 16.86 5.95 -0.13
N VAL A 227 17.09 5.25 -1.24
CA VAL A 227 17.34 5.83 -2.54
C VAL A 227 16.32 5.25 -3.51
N LYS A 228 15.53 6.11 -4.14
CA LYS A 228 14.66 5.71 -5.24
C LYS A 228 15.27 6.21 -6.54
N THR A 229 15.63 5.28 -7.42
CA THR A 229 16.23 5.60 -8.72
C THR A 229 15.15 5.61 -9.79
N PHE A 230 15.03 6.68 -10.56
CA PHE A 230 14.08 6.72 -11.68
C PHE A 230 14.73 6.12 -12.91
N SER A 231 13.99 5.28 -13.64
CA SER A 231 14.47 4.76 -14.93
C SER A 231 14.61 5.93 -15.91
N ASP A 232 15.83 6.24 -16.32
CA ASP A 232 16.06 7.21 -17.39
C ASP A 232 16.22 6.46 -18.72
N ARG A 233 15.25 6.64 -19.62
CA ARG A 233 15.30 6.08 -20.99
C ARG A 233 16.20 6.90 -21.92
N THR A 234 16.82 7.99 -21.44
CA THR A 234 17.50 9.00 -22.27
C THR A 234 19.02 9.10 -22.08
N ARG A 235 19.69 8.07 -21.52
CA ARG A 235 21.16 7.98 -21.33
C ARG A 235 21.80 9.09 -20.46
N LYS A 236 21.02 9.94 -19.78
CA LYS A 236 21.52 10.84 -18.73
C LYS A 236 21.58 10.11 -17.39
N GLU A 237 22.30 10.69 -16.43
CA GLU A 237 22.32 10.15 -15.07
C GLU A 237 20.89 10.07 -14.53
N PRO A 238 20.45 8.89 -14.06
CA PRO A 238 19.09 8.72 -13.59
C PRO A 238 18.83 9.60 -12.35
N SER A 239 17.71 10.33 -12.40
CA SER A 239 17.24 11.12 -11.25
C SER A 239 17.04 10.22 -10.03
N LYS A 240 17.30 10.78 -8.83
CA LYS A 240 17.19 10.07 -7.56
C LYS A 240 16.41 10.88 -6.52
N GLU A 241 15.58 10.20 -5.76
CA GLU A 241 15.00 10.71 -4.53
C GLU A 241 15.67 10.05 -3.31
N PHE A 242 15.75 10.80 -2.21
CA PHE A 242 16.43 10.35 -1.00
C PHE A 242 15.55 10.54 0.24
N LEU A 243 15.57 9.57 1.15
CA LEU A 243 14.97 9.68 2.48
C LEU A 243 15.95 9.23 3.55
N LYS A 244 16.39 10.17 4.39
CA LYS A 244 17.35 9.91 5.48
C LYS A 244 16.71 9.07 6.60
N VAL A 245 17.47 8.13 7.14
CA VAL A 245 17.10 7.30 8.29
C VAL A 245 17.88 7.75 9.51
N VAL A 246 17.15 8.00 10.60
CA VAL A 246 17.68 8.40 11.90
C VAL A 246 18.23 7.17 12.61
N GLN A 247 19.39 7.30 13.28
CA GLN A 247 19.88 6.23 14.13
C GLN A 247 19.08 6.15 15.43
N PRO A 248 18.78 4.93 15.94
CA PRO A 248 18.29 4.78 17.29
C PRO A 248 19.34 5.32 18.27
N ARG A 249 18.91 6.08 19.28
CA ARG A 249 19.78 6.43 20.40
C ARG A 249 20.26 5.11 21.03
N ARG A 250 21.57 4.89 21.08
CA ARG A 250 22.14 3.73 21.80
C ARG A 250 21.59 3.74 23.23
N ARG A 251 20.87 2.69 23.65
CA ARG A 251 20.56 2.50 25.07
C ARG A 251 21.91 2.32 25.79
N PRO A 252 22.19 3.04 26.88
CA PRO A 252 23.38 2.77 27.67
C PRO A 252 23.33 1.31 28.14
N PRO A 253 24.49 0.62 28.23
CA PRO A 253 24.52 -0.73 28.77
C PRO A 253 23.88 -0.73 30.15
N LYS A 254 23.02 -1.72 30.43
CA LYS A 254 22.45 -1.92 31.77
C LYS A 254 23.64 -2.02 32.74
N SER A 255 23.75 -1.08 33.69
CA SER A 255 24.75 -1.15 34.74
C SER A 255 24.56 -2.48 35.47
N VAL A 256 25.59 -3.33 35.42
CA VAL A 256 25.66 -4.54 36.23
C VAL A 256 25.57 -4.10 37.69
N PRO A 257 24.63 -4.64 38.49
CA PRO A 257 24.57 -4.33 39.91
C PRO A 257 25.91 -4.69 40.56
N PRO A 258 26.45 -3.87 41.46
CA PRO A 258 27.71 -4.19 42.13
C PRO A 258 27.59 -5.53 42.83
N ALA A 259 28.58 -6.40 42.59
CA ALA A 259 28.67 -7.70 43.24
C ALA A 259 28.62 -7.50 44.76
N ILE A 260 27.65 -8.14 45.40
CA ILE A 260 27.55 -8.22 46.85
C ILE A 260 28.79 -8.98 47.31
N ARG A 261 29.73 -8.29 47.94
CA ARG A 261 30.84 -8.93 48.66
C ARG A 261 30.23 -9.62 49.88
N GLN A 262 30.28 -10.95 49.90
CA GLN A 262 30.17 -11.75 51.12
C GLN A 262 31.55 -11.87 51.76
#